data_AF-A0A1B7MIU9-F1
#
_entry.id   AF-A0A1B7MIU9-F1
#
_cell.length_a   1.000
_cell.length_b   1.000
_cell.length_c   1.000
_cell.angle_alpha   90.00
_cell.angle_beta   90.00
_cell.angle_gamma   90.00
#
_symmetry.space_group_name_H-M   'P 1'
#
loop_
_entity.id
_entity.type
_entity.pdbx_description
1 polymer ?
#
loop_
_entity_poly.entity_id
_entity_poly.type
_entity_poly.pdbx_seq_one_letter_code
_entity_poly.pdbx_strand_id
1 'polypeptide(L)'
;KGGTALDLSNVDSRSIIGFDAHGGPNQSWIFLRDHSGGNNWYIKSVSSGKFLGMDGHIDNIRDGTGVVAVSSPFRWNIEDSDIADVRGIRILAHDTDFSVELSDHGNGAGGTKVELYGRWTGHNQIWAVKQHMSIEV
;
A
#
# COMPACT_ATOMS: atom_id res chain seq x y z
N LYS A 1 3.13 6.40 9.60
CA LYS A 1 4.27 6.48 10.56
C LYS A 1 5.57 6.12 9.81
N GLY A 2 6.78 6.44 10.32
CA GLY A 2 8.06 6.05 9.71
C GLY A 2 8.69 7.07 8.75
N GLY A 3 7.88 7.95 8.13
CA GLY A 3 8.37 9.01 7.24
C GLY A 3 8.80 8.54 5.84
N THR A 4 8.72 7.23 5.60
CA THR A 4 9.01 6.58 4.32
C THR A 4 7.79 6.54 3.39
N ALA A 5 8.04 6.38 2.09
CA ALA A 5 7.04 6.13 1.07
C ALA A 5 6.83 4.62 0.85
N LEU A 6 5.65 4.26 0.31
CA LEU A 6 5.36 2.94 -0.22
C LEU A 6 6.13 2.75 -1.53
N ASP A 7 7.17 1.92 -1.51
CA ASP A 7 8.16 1.81 -2.59
C ASP A 7 8.17 0.38 -3.17
N LEU A 8 8.08 0.28 -4.50
CA LEU A 8 8.38 -0.94 -5.23
C LEU A 8 9.90 -1.10 -5.37
N SER A 9 10.47 -2.07 -4.65
CA SER A 9 11.90 -2.32 -4.65
C SER A 9 12.45 -2.58 -6.06
N ASN A 10 13.44 -1.79 -6.47
CA ASN A 10 14.17 -2.00 -7.72
C ASN A 10 15.15 -3.19 -7.64
N VAL A 11 15.38 -3.76 -6.45
CA VAL A 11 16.28 -4.90 -6.27
C VAL A 11 15.69 -6.18 -6.88
N ASP A 12 14.39 -6.40 -6.69
CA ASP A 12 13.69 -7.61 -7.14
C ASP A 12 12.46 -7.33 -8.00
N SER A 13 12.08 -6.05 -8.18
CA SER A 13 10.86 -5.64 -8.89
C SER A 13 9.59 -6.35 -8.40
N ARG A 14 9.56 -6.72 -7.11
CA ARG A 14 8.49 -7.48 -6.47
C ARG A 14 8.17 -6.97 -5.07
N SER A 15 9.16 -6.80 -4.21
CA SER A 15 8.95 -6.45 -2.82
C SER A 15 8.42 -5.03 -2.68
N ILE A 16 7.44 -4.84 -1.79
CA ILE A 16 7.00 -3.51 -1.37
C ILE A 16 7.62 -3.20 -0.01
N ILE A 17 8.29 -2.06 0.07
CA ILE A 17 9.07 -1.64 1.22
C ILE A 17 8.75 -0.19 1.60
N GLY A 18 9.03 0.17 2.85
CA GLY A 18 9.23 1.54 3.26
C GLY A 18 10.61 2.00 2.79
N PHE A 19 10.66 3.08 2.01
CA PHE A 19 11.91 3.71 1.62
C PHE A 19 11.83 5.24 1.67
N ASP A 20 12.97 5.91 1.74
CA ASP A 20 13.04 7.36 1.78
C ASP A 20 12.34 7.97 0.57
N ALA A 21 11.44 8.93 0.82
CA ALA A 21 10.66 9.55 -0.23
C ALA A 21 11.57 10.37 -1.16
N HIS A 22 11.68 9.93 -2.41
CA HIS A 22 12.47 10.59 -3.44
C HIS A 22 11.66 10.88 -4.71
N GLY A 23 10.35 10.57 -4.70
CA GLY A 23 9.43 10.91 -5.79
C GLY A 23 9.66 10.10 -7.07
N GLY A 24 10.38 8.99 -6.98
CA GLY A 24 10.65 8.11 -8.12
C GLY A 24 9.37 7.43 -8.64
N PRO A 25 9.34 6.96 -9.90
CA PRO A 25 8.19 6.23 -10.44
C PRO A 25 7.85 4.94 -9.67
N ASN A 26 8.83 4.34 -8.98
CA ASN A 26 8.64 3.17 -8.11
C ASN A 26 7.96 3.50 -6.78
N GLN A 27 7.84 4.79 -6.42
CA GLN A 27 7.08 5.30 -5.27
C GLN A 27 5.73 5.91 -5.69
N SER A 28 5.39 5.85 -6.98
CA SER A 28 4.19 6.46 -7.55
C SER A 28 3.19 5.38 -7.94
N TRP A 29 1.94 5.59 -7.52
CA TRP A 29 0.86 4.63 -7.63
C TRP A 29 -0.40 5.26 -8.22
N ILE A 30 -1.02 4.57 -9.17
CA ILE A 30 -2.27 4.97 -9.81
C ILE A 30 -3.41 4.24 -9.13
N PHE A 31 -4.35 4.99 -8.57
CA PHE A 31 -5.56 4.47 -7.95
C PHE A 31 -6.64 4.35 -9.03
N LEU A 32 -7.04 3.12 -9.34
CA LEU A 32 -8.03 2.79 -10.35
C LEU A 32 -9.29 2.26 -9.67
N ARG A 33 -10.43 2.88 -9.94
CA ARG A 33 -11.69 2.45 -9.34
C ARG A 33 -12.25 1.21 -10.06
N ASP A 34 -12.61 0.18 -9.31
CA ASP A 34 -13.40 -0.94 -9.81
C ASP A 34 -14.88 -0.51 -9.86
N HIS A 35 -15.44 -0.45 -11.07
CA HIS A 35 -16.79 0.07 -11.31
C HIS A 35 -17.87 -1.01 -11.18
N SER A 36 -17.52 -2.23 -10.74
CA SER A 36 -18.49 -3.30 -10.47
C SER A 36 -19.42 -3.01 -9.27
N GLY A 37 -19.26 -1.86 -8.60
CA GLY A 37 -20.00 -1.46 -7.40
C GLY A 37 -19.12 -1.52 -6.14
N GLY A 38 -19.56 -0.81 -5.09
CA GLY A 38 -18.86 -0.77 -3.80
C GLY A 38 -17.65 0.19 -3.74
N ASN A 39 -16.85 0.05 -2.68
CA ASN A 39 -15.65 0.84 -2.42
C ASN A 39 -14.39 0.07 -2.84
N ASN A 40 -14.32 -0.31 -4.11
CA ASN A 40 -13.31 -1.23 -4.62
C ASN A 40 -12.28 -0.52 -5.50
N TRP A 41 -11.01 -0.80 -5.25
CA TRP A 41 -9.87 -0.14 -5.89
C TRP A 41 -8.81 -1.14 -6.31
N TYR A 42 -8.13 -0.81 -7.40
CA TYR A 42 -6.84 -1.38 -7.78
C TYR A 42 -5.77 -0.30 -7.67
N ILE A 43 -4.57 -0.68 -7.22
CA ILE A 43 -3.46 0.26 -7.05
C ILE A 43 -2.33 -0.21 -7.96
N LYS A 44 -2.00 0.56 -8.99
CA LYS A 44 -1.06 0.17 -10.06
C LYS A 44 0.23 0.97 -9.96
N SER A 45 1.38 0.30 -9.97
CA SER A 45 2.70 0.96 -9.98
C SER A 45 2.91 1.72 -11.29
N VAL A 46 3.32 2.99 -11.20
CA VAL A 46 3.69 3.79 -12.38
C VAL A 46 4.93 3.21 -13.06
N SER A 47 5.95 2.78 -12.28
CA SER A 47 7.21 2.27 -12.82
C SER A 47 7.11 0.97 -13.63
N SER A 48 6.29 0.02 -13.17
CA SER A 48 6.29 -1.35 -13.70
C SER A 48 4.99 -1.77 -14.35
N GLY A 49 3.91 -1.01 -14.12
CA GLY A 49 2.56 -1.40 -14.51
C GLY A 49 1.97 -2.59 -13.74
N LYS A 50 2.70 -3.18 -12.78
CA LYS A 50 2.17 -4.21 -11.85
C LYS A 50 1.21 -3.60 -10.84
N PHE A 51 0.42 -4.43 -10.18
CA PHE A 51 -0.51 -4.02 -9.13
C PHE A 51 0.06 -4.27 -7.75
N LEU A 52 -0.28 -3.41 -6.79
CA LEU A 52 -0.12 -3.70 -5.37
C LEU A 52 -1.06 -4.86 -5.02
N GLY A 53 -0.51 -5.92 -4.44
CA GLY A 53 -1.25 -7.10 -4.01
C GLY A 53 -0.60 -7.73 -2.79
N MET A 54 -0.95 -8.98 -2.52
CA MET A 54 -0.39 -9.75 -1.42
C MET A 54 0.37 -10.97 -1.92
N ASP A 55 1.27 -11.48 -1.08
CA ASP A 55 1.92 -12.76 -1.32
C ASP A 55 0.97 -13.90 -0.95
N GLY A 56 0.85 -14.89 -1.84
CA GLY A 56 -0.07 -16.01 -1.66
C GLY A 56 -1.54 -15.72 -2.03
N HIS A 57 -2.45 -16.50 -1.43
CA HIS A 57 -3.89 -16.46 -1.71
C HIS A 57 -4.66 -15.83 -0.54
N ILE A 58 -5.76 -15.11 -0.82
CA ILE A 58 -6.53 -14.37 0.18
C ILE A 58 -7.03 -15.25 1.33
N ASP A 59 -7.41 -16.50 1.05
CA ASP A 59 -7.86 -17.46 2.09
C ASP A 59 -6.79 -17.82 3.13
N ASN A 60 -5.52 -17.50 2.85
CA ASN A 60 -4.39 -17.76 3.74
C ASN A 60 -3.81 -16.48 4.35
N ILE A 61 -4.53 -15.36 4.25
CA ILE A 61 -4.13 -14.10 4.84
C ILE A 61 -3.95 -14.22 6.36
N ARG A 62 -2.90 -13.60 6.88
CA ARG A 62 -2.57 -13.55 8.30
C ARG A 62 -1.66 -12.35 8.57
N ASP A 63 -1.46 -12.05 9.84
CA ASP A 63 -0.49 -11.05 10.26
C ASP A 63 0.90 -11.38 9.69
N GLY A 64 1.52 -10.36 9.10
CA GLY A 64 2.82 -10.49 8.44
C GLY A 64 2.78 -11.02 7.01
N THR A 65 1.60 -11.26 6.41
CA THR A 65 1.50 -11.56 4.98
C THR A 65 2.12 -10.42 4.17
N GLY A 66 3.09 -10.72 3.29
CA GLY A 66 3.80 -9.68 2.56
C GLY A 66 2.92 -8.94 1.55
N VAL A 67 3.09 -7.62 1.46
CA VAL A 67 2.54 -6.82 0.34
C VAL A 67 3.58 -6.82 -0.78
N VAL A 68 3.16 -7.17 -1.98
CA VAL A 68 4.05 -7.42 -3.13
C VAL A 68 3.45 -6.88 -4.43
N ALA A 69 4.28 -6.64 -5.43
CA ALA A 69 3.81 -6.40 -6.78
C ALA A 69 3.35 -7.71 -7.46
N VAL A 70 2.14 -7.69 -8.02
CA VAL A 70 1.50 -8.81 -8.71
C VAL A 70 1.10 -8.43 -10.14
N SER A 71 1.00 -9.42 -11.03
CA SER A 71 0.68 -9.20 -12.45
C SER A 71 -0.81 -8.95 -12.71
N SER A 72 -1.68 -9.47 -11.84
CA SER A 72 -3.13 -9.36 -11.97
C SER A 72 -3.67 -8.35 -10.93
N PRO A 73 -4.75 -7.61 -11.23
CA PRO A 73 -5.35 -6.69 -10.27
C PRO A 73 -5.76 -7.40 -8.98
N PHE A 74 -5.41 -6.80 -7.84
CA PHE A 74 -5.82 -7.23 -6.51
C PHE A 74 -6.73 -6.16 -5.90
N ARG A 75 -7.89 -6.55 -5.39
CA ARG A 75 -8.90 -5.61 -4.88
C ARG A 75 -8.53 -5.11 -3.49
N TRP A 76 -8.67 -3.81 -3.31
CA TRP A 76 -8.51 -3.12 -2.03
C TRP A 76 -9.78 -2.33 -1.71
N ASN A 77 -10.11 -2.23 -0.43
CA ASN A 77 -10.99 -1.18 0.09
C ASN A 77 -10.13 -0.03 0.61
N ILE A 78 -10.51 1.21 0.29
CA ILE A 78 -9.79 2.42 0.72
C ILE A 78 -10.71 3.25 1.58
N GLU A 79 -10.28 3.51 2.80
CA GLU A 79 -11.05 4.28 3.78
C GLU A 79 -10.24 5.48 4.24
N ASP A 80 -10.91 6.57 4.58
CA ASP A 80 -10.27 7.64 5.35
C ASP A 80 -9.84 7.09 6.73
N SER A 81 -8.82 7.69 7.32
CA SER A 81 -8.35 7.29 8.64
C SER A 81 -9.49 7.32 9.68
N ASP A 82 -9.62 6.22 10.39
CA ASP A 82 -10.57 6.02 11.49
C ASP A 82 -9.98 6.40 12.86
N ILE A 83 -8.77 6.96 12.88
CA ILE A 83 -8.05 7.33 14.09
C ILE A 83 -8.20 8.83 14.30
N ALA A 84 -8.67 9.23 15.47
CA ALA A 84 -8.83 10.65 15.83
C ALA A 84 -7.53 11.43 15.60
N ASP A 85 -7.66 12.60 14.97
CA ASP A 85 -6.57 13.54 14.66
C ASP A 85 -5.46 13.00 13.73
N VAL A 86 -5.64 11.82 13.14
CA VAL A 86 -4.73 11.27 12.12
C VAL A 86 -5.34 11.47 10.74
N ARG A 87 -4.58 12.07 9.82
CA ARG A 87 -4.99 12.24 8.42
C ARG A 87 -4.31 11.20 7.53
N GLY A 88 -5.03 10.73 6.54
CA GLY A 88 -4.55 9.78 5.54
C GLY A 88 -5.60 8.74 5.23
N ILE A 89 -5.18 7.69 4.52
CA ILE A 89 -6.03 6.58 4.14
C ILE A 89 -5.58 5.30 4.83
N ARG A 90 -6.53 4.39 5.01
CA ARG A 90 -6.31 2.98 5.30
C ARG A 90 -6.56 2.19 4.02
N ILE A 91 -5.68 1.23 3.74
CA ILE A 91 -5.79 0.34 2.57
C ILE A 91 -6.02 -1.07 3.09
N LEU A 92 -7.21 -1.62 2.88
CA LEU A 92 -7.63 -2.93 3.39
C LEU A 92 -7.71 -3.94 2.27
N ALA A 93 -7.18 -5.14 2.48
CA ALA A 93 -7.41 -6.24 1.55
C ALA A 93 -8.93 -6.51 1.49
N HIS A 94 -9.46 -6.59 0.27
CA HIS A 94 -10.91 -6.54 0.07
C HIS A 94 -11.68 -7.61 0.87
N ASP A 95 -12.78 -7.19 1.51
CA ASP A 95 -13.64 -8.02 2.36
C ASP A 95 -12.91 -8.63 3.58
N THR A 96 -11.85 -7.98 4.06
CA THR A 96 -11.12 -8.37 5.28
C THR A 96 -10.79 -7.16 6.16
N ASP A 97 -10.37 -7.42 7.40
CA ASP A 97 -9.83 -6.40 8.31
C ASP A 97 -8.30 -6.27 8.24
N PHE A 98 -7.64 -6.83 7.22
CA PHE A 98 -6.18 -6.75 7.10
C PHE A 98 -5.74 -5.49 6.35
N SER A 99 -4.99 -4.65 7.05
CA SER A 99 -4.51 -3.35 6.57
C SER A 99 -3.08 -3.43 6.08
N VAL A 100 -2.77 -2.67 5.02
CA VAL A 100 -1.38 -2.38 4.62
C VAL A 100 -0.68 -1.64 5.76
N GLU A 101 0.40 -2.22 6.26
CA GLU A 101 1.16 -1.81 7.42
C GLU A 101 2.65 -1.69 7.08
N LEU A 102 3.30 -0.62 7.56
CA LEU A 102 4.76 -0.59 7.68
C LEU A 102 5.17 -1.38 8.93
N SER A 103 5.92 -2.47 8.74
CA SER A 103 6.23 -3.45 9.78
C SER A 103 7.03 -2.86 10.94
N ASP A 104 7.21 -3.65 12.00
CA ASP A 104 8.03 -3.28 13.17
C ASP A 104 7.58 -1.93 13.77
N HIS A 105 6.26 -1.81 13.95
CA HIS A 105 5.58 -0.62 14.47
C HIS A 105 5.85 0.67 13.67
N GLY A 106 6.11 0.55 12.36
CA GLY A 106 6.41 1.67 11.47
C GLY A 106 7.86 2.10 11.51
N ASN A 107 8.79 1.13 11.52
CA ASN A 107 10.22 1.38 11.45
C ASN A 107 10.56 2.16 10.16
N GLY A 108 11.24 3.29 10.32
CA GLY A 108 11.59 4.20 9.23
C GLY A 108 12.86 3.83 8.47
N ALA A 109 13.54 2.72 8.83
CA ALA A 109 14.73 2.28 8.11
C ALA A 109 14.39 1.91 6.66
N GLY A 110 15.20 2.36 5.70
CA GLY A 110 15.04 2.00 4.29
C GLY A 110 15.09 0.49 4.10
N GLY A 111 14.10 -0.06 3.40
CA GLY A 111 13.95 -1.50 3.20
C GLY A 111 13.06 -2.18 4.24
N THR A 112 12.49 -1.45 5.19
CA THR A 112 11.49 -1.99 6.12
C THR A 112 10.34 -2.60 5.32
N LYS A 113 9.93 -3.81 5.69
CA LYS A 113 8.90 -4.56 4.98
C LYS A 113 7.55 -3.86 5.09
N VAL A 114 6.77 -3.92 4.01
CA VAL A 114 5.35 -3.61 4.04
C VAL A 114 4.56 -4.91 4.02
N GLU A 115 3.61 -5.04 4.93
CA GLU A 115 2.86 -6.26 5.16
C GLU A 115 1.39 -5.98 5.46
N LEU A 116 0.61 -7.05 5.50
CA LEU A 116 -0.76 -7.05 5.94
C LEU A 116 -0.78 -7.44 7.41
N TYR A 117 -1.54 -6.69 8.20
CA TYR A 117 -1.74 -6.94 9.62
C TYR A 117 -3.18 -6.59 9.99
N GLY A 118 -3.76 -7.30 10.95
CA GLY A 118 -5.09 -7.01 11.46
C GLY A 118 -5.24 -5.55 11.84
N ARG A 119 -6.36 -4.93 11.44
CA ARG A 119 -6.65 -3.51 11.71
C ARG A 119 -6.56 -3.21 13.20
N TRP A 120 -5.82 -2.16 13.53
CA TRP A 120 -5.79 -1.57 14.87
C TRP A 120 -5.55 -0.06 14.78
N THR A 121 -5.43 0.60 15.95
CA THR A 121 -5.20 2.05 16.06
C THR A 121 -3.74 2.46 15.83
N GLY A 122 -2.95 1.61 15.17
CA GLY A 122 -1.55 1.89 14.82
C GLY A 122 -1.42 2.89 13.67
N HIS A 123 -0.70 4.00 13.89
CA HIS A 123 -0.45 5.01 12.85
C HIS A 123 0.44 4.50 11.70
N ASN A 124 1.04 3.32 11.83
CA ASN A 124 1.79 2.63 10.78
C ASN A 124 0.89 1.90 9.78
N GLN A 125 -0.43 1.87 10.00
CA GLN A 125 -1.44 1.40 9.05
C GLN A 125 -2.14 2.52 8.28
N ILE A 126 -1.78 3.79 8.56
CA ILE A 126 -2.36 4.97 7.90
C ILE A 126 -1.32 5.63 6.99
N TRP A 127 -1.71 5.86 5.74
CA TRP A 127 -0.85 6.34 4.66
C TRP A 127 -1.28 7.72 4.20
N ALA A 128 -0.34 8.67 4.15
CA ALA A 128 -0.59 9.96 3.53
C ALA A 128 -0.49 9.85 2.01
N VAL A 129 -1.49 10.35 1.29
CA VAL A 129 -1.47 10.43 -0.18
C VAL A 129 -1.02 11.83 -0.58
N LYS A 130 0.00 11.91 -1.44
CA LYS A 130 0.44 13.15 -2.06
C LYS A 130 0.26 13.05 -3.56
N GLN A 131 -0.48 13.98 -4.15
CA GLN A 131 -0.66 14.04 -5.58
C GLN A 131 0.67 14.36 -6.26
N HIS A 132 1.14 13.47 -7.11
CA HIS A 132 2.24 13.76 -8.01
C HIS A 132 1.67 14.57 -9.18
N MET A 133 2.03 15.85 -9.29
CA MET A 133 1.61 16.66 -10.44
C MET A 133 2.37 16.18 -11.67
N SER A 134 1.70 15.48 -12.57
CA SER A 134 2.19 15.33 -13.95
C SER A 134 1.99 16.66 -14.66
N ILE A 135 3.07 17.25 -15.17
CA ILE A 135 2.98 18.30 -16.18
C ILE A 135 2.35 17.64 -17.40
N GLU A 136 1.12 18.02 -17.74
CA GLU A 136 0.54 17.70 -19.04
C GLU A 136 1.40 18.34 -20.13
N VAL A 137 1.74 17.55 -21.15
CA VAL A 137 2.54 17.97 -22.31
C VAL A 137 1.75 18.94 -23.17
#